data_AF-A0A6G9FCU1-F1
#
_entry.id   AF-A0A6G9FCU1-F1
#
_cell.length_a   1.000
_cell.length_b   1.000
_cell.length_c   1.000
_cell.angle_alpha   90.00
_cell.angle_beta   90.00
_cell.angle_gamma   90.00
#
_symmetry.space_group_name_H-M   'P 1'
#
loop_
_entity.id
_entity.type
_entity.pdbx_description
1 polymer ?
#
loop_
_entity_poly.entity_id
_entity_poly.type
_entity_poly.pdbx_seq_one_letter_code
_entity_poly.pdbx_strand_id
1 'polypeptide(L)'
;MKAARAAWRRLEPVHAMIYFAPEARRRYADLGLGGRAGYFASRSAAFGRASADLVVSTFYNFNPDVVRQAVDGAWGAATPEQVLDARHAAVSEALRRAGIHQLPALVEVLALTRRAAEAACGHPQGRPLFAAHAALPWPEDPVRQLWHAQTLLREFRGDGHVACLLSEGIGGLESLVLHAATGDVPVDFLKASRAWPEEKWADAEERLRTRGLLDGNSLSPEGARLRQHIEDRTDRLALPAYAALGDADCERLAELASPFGRAVVDAGLLKVG
;
A
#
# COMPACT_ATOMS: atom_id res chain seq x y z
N MET A 1 2.41 -13.56 15.51
CA MET A 1 2.72 -13.27 14.08
C MET A 1 1.55 -13.55 13.13
N LYS A 2 1.01 -14.78 13.07
CA LYS A 2 -0.08 -15.13 12.13
C LYS A 2 -1.32 -14.24 12.30
N ALA A 3 -1.74 -13.99 13.54
CA ALA A 3 -2.87 -13.11 13.85
C ALA A 3 -2.63 -11.66 13.38
N ALA A 4 -1.45 -11.10 13.65
CA ALA A 4 -1.06 -9.76 13.17
C ALA A 4 -1.12 -9.64 11.64
N ARG A 5 -0.54 -10.62 10.91
CA ARG A 5 -0.63 -10.66 9.44
C ARG A 5 -2.08 -10.74 8.95
N ALA A 6 -2.90 -11.55 9.62
CA ALA A 6 -4.31 -11.72 9.27
C ALA A 6 -5.14 -10.45 9.55
N ALA A 7 -4.89 -9.78 10.67
CA ALA A 7 -5.50 -8.49 11.02
C ALA A 7 -5.18 -7.42 9.97
N TRP A 8 -3.89 -7.26 9.63
CA TRP A 8 -3.45 -6.36 8.57
C TRP A 8 -4.16 -6.66 7.24
N ARG A 9 -4.10 -7.92 6.78
CA ARG A 9 -4.64 -8.33 5.48
C ARG A 9 -6.15 -8.10 5.37
N ARG A 10 -6.91 -8.26 6.46
CA ARG A 10 -8.38 -8.09 6.46
C ARG A 10 -8.81 -6.62 6.45
N LEU A 11 -7.99 -5.72 7.00
CA LEU A 11 -8.25 -4.28 6.97
C LEU A 11 -7.61 -3.56 5.78
N GLU A 12 -6.65 -4.19 5.09
CA GLU A 12 -6.02 -3.62 3.90
C GLU A 12 -7.02 -3.08 2.85
N PRO A 13 -8.19 -3.71 2.57
CA PRO A 13 -9.17 -3.14 1.65
C PRO A 13 -9.68 -1.75 2.06
N VAL A 14 -9.82 -1.48 3.37
CA VAL A 14 -10.27 -0.17 3.90
C VAL A 14 -9.36 0.94 3.40
N HIS A 15 -8.05 0.70 3.33
CA HIS A 15 -7.12 1.67 2.78
C HIS A 15 -6.95 1.56 1.26
N ALA A 16 -6.74 0.35 0.73
CA ALA A 16 -6.41 0.11 -0.68
C ALA A 16 -7.47 0.67 -1.65
N MET A 17 -8.73 0.70 -1.23
CA MET A 17 -9.85 1.25 -2.01
C MET A 17 -9.62 2.67 -2.54
N ILE A 18 -8.83 3.50 -1.84
CA ILE A 18 -8.64 4.90 -2.22
C ILE A 18 -7.97 5.08 -3.59
N TYR A 19 -7.23 4.06 -4.06
CA TYR A 19 -6.57 4.08 -5.36
C TYR A 19 -7.53 3.79 -6.53
N PHE A 20 -8.74 3.33 -6.24
CA PHE A 20 -9.74 2.92 -7.23
C PHE A 20 -11.06 3.69 -7.10
N ALA A 21 -11.30 4.31 -5.95
CA ALA A 21 -12.54 5.04 -5.67
C ALA A 21 -12.78 6.17 -6.69
N PRO A 22 -13.96 6.22 -7.34
CA PRO A 22 -14.30 7.28 -8.29
C PRO A 22 -14.31 8.68 -7.63
N GLU A 23 -14.61 8.75 -6.33
CA GLU A 23 -14.56 9.97 -5.52
C GLU A 23 -13.16 10.59 -5.52
N ALA A 24 -12.12 9.76 -5.39
CA ALA A 24 -10.74 10.21 -5.42
C ALA A 24 -10.35 10.70 -6.82
N ARG A 25 -10.67 9.91 -7.85
CA ARG A 25 -10.40 10.29 -9.25
C ARG A 25 -11.03 11.64 -9.61
N ARG A 26 -12.30 11.85 -9.24
CA ARG A 26 -13.02 13.10 -9.50
C ARG A 26 -12.32 14.27 -8.80
N ARG A 27 -12.07 14.16 -7.49
CA ARG A 27 -11.49 15.24 -6.69
C ARG A 27 -10.06 15.59 -7.12
N TYR A 28 -9.26 14.61 -7.55
CA TYR A 28 -7.93 14.91 -8.09
C TYR A 28 -8.01 15.58 -9.46
N ALA A 29 -8.96 15.18 -10.31
CA ALA A 29 -9.18 15.85 -11.60
C ALA A 29 -9.60 17.32 -11.42
N ASP A 30 -10.42 17.63 -10.41
CA ASP A 30 -10.81 19.01 -10.06
C ASP A 30 -9.59 19.88 -9.65
N LEU A 31 -8.51 19.25 -9.19
CA LEU A 31 -7.22 19.90 -8.88
C LEU A 31 -6.24 19.94 -10.08
N GLY A 32 -6.70 19.56 -11.28
CA GLY A 32 -5.84 19.43 -12.47
C GLY A 32 -4.96 18.17 -12.48
N LEU A 33 -5.16 17.24 -11.54
CA LEU A 33 -4.37 16.02 -11.39
C LEU A 33 -5.10 14.79 -11.95
N GLY A 34 -5.11 14.67 -13.27
CA GLY A 34 -5.71 13.54 -13.98
C GLY A 34 -4.88 12.25 -13.94
N GLY A 35 -5.56 11.10 -13.97
CA GLY A 35 -4.93 9.80 -14.19
C GLY A 35 -3.81 9.46 -13.20
N ARG A 36 -2.61 9.15 -13.72
CA ARG A 36 -1.45 8.76 -12.90
C ARG A 36 -0.94 9.91 -12.03
N ALA A 37 -1.07 11.16 -12.47
CA ALA A 37 -0.66 12.32 -11.66
C ALA A 37 -1.42 12.35 -10.33
N GLY A 38 -2.74 12.14 -10.36
CA GLY A 38 -3.56 12.04 -9.14
C GLY A 38 -3.13 10.87 -8.23
N TYR A 39 -2.79 9.70 -8.78
CA TYR A 39 -2.27 8.58 -7.98
C TYR A 39 -0.97 8.92 -7.26
N PHE A 40 0.04 9.38 -8.01
CA PHE A 40 1.37 9.63 -7.43
C PHE A 40 1.35 10.83 -6.50
N ALA A 41 0.75 11.95 -6.91
CA ALA A 41 0.61 13.13 -6.06
C ALA A 41 -0.14 12.79 -4.76
N SER A 42 -1.29 12.09 -4.84
CA SER A 42 -2.08 11.82 -3.64
C SER A 42 -1.39 10.94 -2.60
N ARG A 43 -0.56 9.97 -3.02
CA ARG A 43 0.15 9.10 -2.06
C ARG A 43 1.46 9.72 -1.57
N SER A 44 2.10 10.57 -2.37
CA SER A 44 3.36 11.24 -2.03
C SER A 44 3.19 12.60 -1.35
N ALA A 45 1.99 13.19 -1.34
CA ALA A 45 1.75 14.52 -0.75
C ALA A 45 2.12 14.62 0.73
N ALA A 46 2.18 13.51 1.48
CA ALA A 46 2.67 13.49 2.85
C ALA A 46 4.15 13.92 2.98
N PHE A 47 4.95 13.76 1.92
CA PHE A 47 6.32 14.29 1.84
C PHE A 47 6.37 15.80 1.53
N GLY A 48 5.23 16.46 1.35
CA GLY A 48 5.15 17.79 0.76
C GLY A 48 5.37 17.75 -0.75
N ARG A 49 6.14 18.70 -1.28
CA ARG A 49 6.45 18.81 -2.72
C ARG A 49 7.57 17.82 -3.10
N ALA A 50 7.26 16.52 -3.06
CA ALA A 50 8.22 15.46 -3.34
C ALA A 50 8.81 15.53 -4.76
N SER A 51 10.12 15.33 -4.89
CA SER A 51 10.74 15.13 -6.21
C SER A 51 10.30 13.80 -6.81
N ALA A 52 10.36 13.69 -8.15
CA ALA A 52 10.04 12.44 -8.83
C ALA A 52 10.94 11.28 -8.36
N ASP A 53 12.24 11.51 -8.14
CA ASP A 53 13.16 10.46 -7.71
C ASP A 53 12.88 9.98 -6.27
N LEU A 54 12.37 10.85 -5.38
CA LEU A 54 11.88 10.42 -4.06
C LEU A 54 10.66 9.49 -4.22
N VAL A 55 9.75 9.82 -5.14
CA VAL A 55 8.58 8.97 -5.44
C VAL A 55 9.03 7.65 -6.06
N VAL A 56 9.96 7.65 -7.02
CA VAL A 56 10.53 6.43 -7.61
C VAL A 56 11.14 5.54 -6.52
N SER A 57 11.95 6.12 -5.63
CA SER A 57 12.62 5.38 -4.56
C SER A 57 11.64 4.71 -3.59
N THR A 58 10.52 5.35 -3.27
CA THR A 58 9.56 4.87 -2.26
C THR A 58 8.42 4.06 -2.86
N PHE A 59 8.14 4.22 -4.16
CA PHE A 59 7.11 3.48 -4.89
C PHE A 59 7.70 2.27 -5.63
N TYR A 60 9.03 2.09 -5.57
CA TYR A 60 9.88 0.94 -5.87
C TYR A 60 9.65 0.17 -7.18
N ASN A 61 8.44 -0.36 -7.40
CA ASN A 61 8.12 -1.25 -8.50
C ASN A 61 7.45 -0.57 -9.70
N PHE A 62 7.20 0.74 -9.66
CA PHE A 62 6.72 1.47 -10.83
C PHE A 62 7.84 1.75 -11.83
N ASN A 63 7.51 1.83 -13.12
CA ASN A 63 8.42 2.34 -14.14
C ASN A 63 8.84 3.79 -13.80
N PRO A 64 10.15 4.06 -13.59
CA PRO A 64 10.63 5.38 -13.20
C PRO A 64 10.23 6.52 -14.14
N ASP A 65 10.22 6.28 -15.46
CA ASP A 65 9.93 7.33 -16.44
C ASP A 65 8.47 7.78 -16.38
N VAL A 66 7.58 6.82 -16.10
CA VAL A 66 6.15 7.11 -15.90
C VAL A 66 5.90 7.86 -14.59
N VAL A 67 6.66 7.54 -13.54
CA VAL A 67 6.59 8.30 -12.29
C VAL A 67 7.05 9.73 -12.53
N ARG A 68 8.20 9.93 -13.21
CA ARG A 68 8.72 11.26 -13.54
C ARG A 68 7.72 12.08 -14.34
N GLN A 69 7.16 11.51 -15.41
CA GLN A 69 6.14 12.17 -16.22
C GLN A 69 4.89 12.56 -15.41
N ALA A 70 4.46 11.71 -14.47
CA ALA A 70 3.25 11.95 -13.70
C ALA A 70 3.45 12.96 -12.55
N VAL A 71 4.66 13.06 -12.00
CA VAL A 71 5.02 14.01 -10.94
C VAL A 71 5.42 15.37 -11.54
N ASP A 72 5.93 15.39 -12.76
CA ASP A 72 6.24 16.63 -13.48
C ASP A 72 5.02 17.54 -13.58
N GLY A 73 5.18 18.81 -13.22
CA GLY A 73 4.10 19.80 -13.16
C GLY A 73 3.02 19.58 -12.08
N ALA A 74 2.93 18.41 -11.42
CA ALA A 74 1.86 18.09 -10.48
C ALA A 74 1.79 19.09 -9.30
N TRP A 75 2.94 19.45 -8.73
CA TRP A 75 3.03 20.44 -7.65
C TRP A 75 2.87 21.89 -8.12
N GLY A 76 2.88 22.13 -9.43
CA GLY A 76 2.46 23.41 -10.02
C GLY A 76 0.94 23.53 -10.12
N ALA A 77 0.24 22.41 -10.36
CA ALA A 77 -1.21 22.36 -10.46
C ALA A 77 -1.92 22.43 -9.10
N ALA A 78 -1.40 21.73 -8.08
CA ALA A 78 -1.98 21.71 -6.74
C ALA A 78 -0.90 21.65 -5.64
N THR A 79 -1.21 22.21 -4.47
CA THR A 79 -0.33 22.07 -3.30
C THR A 79 -0.52 20.71 -2.63
N PRO A 80 0.49 20.19 -1.91
CA PRO A 80 0.35 18.95 -1.14
C PRO A 80 -0.85 18.97 -0.19
N GLU A 81 -1.14 20.10 0.44
CA GLU A 81 -2.26 20.28 1.37
C GLU A 81 -3.61 20.12 0.65
N GLN A 82 -3.78 20.77 -0.50
CA GLN A 82 -5.00 20.61 -1.32
C GLN A 82 -5.22 19.16 -1.74
N VAL A 83 -4.15 18.46 -2.10
CA VAL A 83 -4.19 17.05 -2.49
C VAL A 83 -4.56 16.15 -1.30
N LEU A 84 -3.99 16.39 -0.12
CA LEU A 84 -4.34 15.66 1.11
C LEU A 84 -5.80 15.91 1.50
N ASP A 85 -6.27 17.15 1.45
CA ASP A 85 -7.67 17.49 1.73
C ASP A 85 -8.63 16.78 0.78
N ALA A 86 -8.32 16.80 -0.53
CA ALA A 86 -9.08 16.06 -1.54
C ALA A 86 -9.08 14.55 -1.26
N ARG A 87 -7.94 13.98 -0.88
CA ARG A 87 -7.81 12.56 -0.52
C ARG A 87 -8.65 12.22 0.71
N HIS A 88 -8.58 13.01 1.78
CA HIS A 88 -9.36 12.78 3.01
C HIS A 88 -10.86 12.92 2.77
N ALA A 89 -11.28 13.89 1.95
CA ALA A 89 -12.68 14.04 1.57
C ALA A 89 -13.17 12.83 0.75
N ALA A 90 -12.37 12.35 -0.21
CA ALA A 90 -12.67 11.14 -0.99
C ALA A 90 -12.83 9.90 -0.10
N VAL A 91 -11.90 9.69 0.85
CA VAL A 91 -11.96 8.59 1.83
C VAL A 91 -13.27 8.60 2.60
N SER A 92 -13.66 9.78 3.08
CA SER A 92 -14.87 9.94 3.89
C SER A 92 -16.12 9.56 3.13
N GLU A 93 -16.24 10.08 1.91
CA GLU A 93 -17.38 9.83 1.03
C GLU A 93 -17.46 8.34 0.66
N ALA A 94 -16.34 7.76 0.20
CA ALA A 94 -16.28 6.36 -0.23
C ALA A 94 -16.56 5.38 0.92
N LEU A 95 -15.88 5.51 2.07
CA LEU A 95 -16.07 4.59 3.19
C LEU A 95 -17.44 4.73 3.86
N ARG A 96 -18.04 5.92 3.83
CA ARG A 96 -19.43 6.09 4.29
C ARG A 96 -20.42 5.46 3.32
N ARG A 97 -20.20 5.58 2.01
CA ARG A 97 -20.97 4.85 0.98
C ARG A 97 -20.87 3.34 1.16
N ALA A 98 -19.72 2.83 1.61
CA ALA A 98 -19.56 1.42 1.99
C ALA A 98 -20.15 1.04 3.35
N GLY A 99 -20.79 1.97 4.08
CA GLY A 99 -21.42 1.66 5.37
C GLY A 99 -20.45 1.44 6.53
N ILE A 100 -19.16 1.76 6.41
CA ILE A 100 -18.15 1.52 7.47
C ILE A 100 -18.54 2.19 8.80
N HIS A 101 -19.08 3.40 8.73
CA HIS A 101 -19.56 4.15 9.89
C HIS A 101 -20.71 3.48 10.67
N GLN A 102 -21.37 2.48 10.09
CA GLN A 102 -22.52 1.77 10.67
C GLN A 102 -22.13 0.40 11.23
N LEU A 103 -20.89 -0.05 11.02
CA LEU A 103 -20.46 -1.36 11.49
C LEU A 103 -20.35 -1.37 13.02
N PRO A 104 -21.01 -2.33 13.71
CA PRO A 104 -21.08 -2.35 15.18
C PRO A 104 -19.71 -2.35 15.88
N ALA A 105 -18.71 -2.99 15.27
CA ALA A 105 -17.37 -3.12 15.82
C ALA A 105 -16.43 -1.94 15.50
N LEU A 106 -16.91 -0.84 14.90
CA LEU A 106 -16.06 0.27 14.46
C LEU A 106 -15.21 0.84 15.60
N VAL A 107 -15.81 1.07 16.77
CA VAL A 107 -15.11 1.65 17.92
C VAL A 107 -13.97 0.74 18.39
N GLU A 108 -14.22 -0.57 18.52
CA GLU A 108 -13.22 -1.55 18.97
C GLU A 108 -12.11 -1.75 17.93
N VAL A 109 -12.47 -1.92 16.66
CA VAL A 109 -11.51 -2.06 15.56
C VAL A 109 -10.64 -0.81 15.42
N LEU A 110 -11.23 0.38 15.54
CA LEU A 110 -10.48 1.63 15.54
C LEU A 110 -9.50 1.68 16.72
N ALA A 111 -9.94 1.39 17.94
CA ALA A 111 -9.08 1.45 19.12
C ALA A 111 -7.86 0.51 19.00
N LEU A 112 -8.08 -0.73 18.56
CA LEU A 112 -7.02 -1.72 18.35
C LEU A 112 -6.08 -1.31 17.21
N THR A 113 -6.63 -0.87 16.07
CA THR A 113 -5.82 -0.45 14.92
C THR A 113 -4.99 0.80 15.25
N ARG A 114 -5.59 1.75 15.98
CA ARG A 114 -4.92 2.98 16.42
C ARG A 114 -3.76 2.68 17.37
N ARG A 115 -3.96 1.83 18.38
CA ARG A 115 -2.87 1.39 19.28
C ARG A 115 -1.69 0.81 18.51
N ALA A 116 -1.95 -0.04 17.50
CA ALA A 116 -0.89 -0.61 16.68
C ALA A 116 -0.18 0.46 15.82
N ALA A 117 -0.94 1.40 15.23
CA ALA A 117 -0.39 2.49 14.44
C ALA A 117 0.47 3.45 15.29
N GLU A 118 0.02 3.79 16.49
CA GLU A 118 0.77 4.62 17.44
C GLU A 118 2.06 3.92 17.91
N ALA A 119 2.02 2.60 18.12
CA ALA A 119 3.23 1.82 18.42
C ALA A 119 4.24 1.84 17.24
N ALA A 120 3.75 1.76 16.00
CA ALA A 120 4.59 1.87 14.81
C ALA A 120 5.35 3.21 14.75
N CYS A 121 4.78 4.30 15.28
CA CYS A 121 5.42 5.62 15.31
C CYS A 121 6.71 5.66 16.15
N GLY A 122 6.95 4.67 17.02
CA GLY A 122 8.23 4.50 17.72
C GLY A 122 9.37 3.95 16.84
N HIS A 123 9.05 3.51 15.62
CA HIS A 123 9.99 2.81 14.73
C HIS A 123 10.04 3.40 13.29
N PRO A 124 10.17 4.73 13.11
CA PRO A 124 10.13 5.36 11.78
C PRO A 124 11.42 5.16 10.96
N GLN A 125 12.50 4.67 11.56
CA GLN A 125 13.82 4.64 10.94
C GLN A 125 13.80 3.71 9.71
N GLY A 126 14.30 4.22 8.57
CA GLY A 126 14.28 3.48 7.30
C GLY A 126 12.89 3.33 6.68
N ARG A 127 11.88 4.05 7.18
CA ARG A 127 10.49 3.98 6.68
C ARG A 127 9.99 5.36 6.25
N PRO A 128 10.50 5.90 5.14
CA PRO A 128 10.25 7.28 4.75
C PRO A 128 8.77 7.55 4.47
N LEU A 129 8.07 6.68 3.75
CA LEU A 129 6.67 6.92 3.38
C LEU A 129 5.76 6.78 4.61
N PHE A 130 6.01 5.79 5.45
CA PHE A 130 5.38 5.70 6.76
C PHE A 130 5.61 6.97 7.59
N ALA A 131 6.86 7.40 7.75
CA ALA A 131 7.22 8.54 8.59
C ALA A 131 6.56 9.83 8.11
N ALA A 132 6.46 10.02 6.79
CA ALA A 132 5.77 11.16 6.19
C ALA A 132 4.27 11.15 6.53
N HIS A 133 3.58 10.02 6.40
CA HIS A 133 2.17 9.90 6.78
C HIS A 133 1.96 10.02 8.30
N ALA A 134 2.87 9.46 9.11
CA ALA A 134 2.81 9.51 10.58
C ALA A 134 3.00 10.92 11.15
N ALA A 135 3.62 11.83 10.39
CA ALA A 135 3.76 13.23 10.77
C ALA A 135 2.48 14.07 10.54
N LEU A 136 1.50 13.54 9.81
CA LEU A 136 0.22 14.22 9.58
C LEU A 136 -0.63 14.20 10.86
N PRO A 137 -1.46 15.23 11.10
CA PRO A 137 -2.37 15.24 12.25
C PRO A 137 -3.40 14.12 12.14
N TRP A 138 -3.72 13.51 13.28
CA TRP A 138 -4.82 12.56 13.36
C TRP A 138 -6.15 13.27 13.07
N PRO A 139 -7.01 12.72 12.19
CA PRO A 139 -8.33 13.29 11.95
C PRO A 139 -9.26 13.08 13.16
N GLU A 140 -10.30 13.91 13.29
CA GLU A 140 -11.28 13.76 14.38
C GLU A 140 -12.33 12.67 14.08
N ASP A 141 -12.78 12.57 12.82
CA ASP A 141 -13.81 11.63 12.39
C ASP A 141 -13.36 10.16 12.55
N PRO A 142 -14.14 9.27 13.19
CA PRO A 142 -13.74 7.88 13.44
C PRO A 142 -13.43 7.05 12.17
N VAL A 143 -14.15 7.28 11.07
CA VAL A 143 -13.90 6.57 9.81
C VAL A 143 -12.58 7.03 9.21
N ARG A 144 -12.30 8.32 9.23
CA ARG A 144 -11.00 8.87 8.82
C ARG A 144 -9.87 8.39 9.73
N GLN A 145 -10.09 8.29 11.04
CA GLN A 145 -9.08 7.77 11.96
C GLN A 145 -8.74 6.31 11.65
N LEU A 146 -9.74 5.47 11.38
CA LEU A 146 -9.52 4.08 11.01
C LEU A 146 -8.70 3.98 9.71
N TRP A 147 -9.07 4.78 8.70
CA TRP A 147 -8.33 4.81 7.44
C TRP A 147 -6.90 5.34 7.60
N HIS A 148 -6.69 6.38 8.41
CA HIS A 148 -5.37 6.91 8.72
C HIS A 148 -4.51 5.87 9.44
N ALA A 149 -5.04 5.22 10.48
CA ALA A 149 -4.35 4.14 11.19
C ALA A 149 -3.95 2.99 10.24
N GLN A 150 -4.82 2.61 9.29
CA GLN A 150 -4.47 1.63 8.27
C GLN A 150 -3.45 2.13 7.24
N THR A 151 -3.48 3.41 6.88
CA THR A 151 -2.44 4.03 6.06
C THR A 151 -1.09 3.85 6.74
N LEU A 152 -0.99 4.20 8.02
CA LEU A 152 0.24 4.06 8.81
C LEU A 152 0.73 2.61 8.85
N LEU A 153 -0.13 1.65 9.21
CA LEU A 153 0.26 0.24 9.31
C LEU A 153 0.68 -0.36 7.97
N ARG A 154 -0.01 0.01 6.88
CA ARG A 154 0.39 -0.43 5.54
C ARG A 154 1.73 0.17 5.14
N GLU A 155 1.90 1.49 5.22
CA GLU A 155 3.14 2.10 4.76
C GLU A 155 4.32 1.66 5.64
N PHE A 156 4.08 1.41 6.94
CA PHE A 156 5.05 0.77 7.83
C PHE A 156 5.48 -0.59 7.27
N ARG A 157 4.53 -1.51 7.01
CA ARG A 157 4.85 -2.82 6.41
C ARG A 157 5.51 -2.69 5.03
N GLY A 158 5.02 -1.76 4.21
CA GLY A 158 5.46 -1.51 2.83
C GLY A 158 6.91 -1.07 2.73
N ASP A 159 7.31 -0.08 3.53
CA ASP A 159 8.71 0.36 3.58
C ASP A 159 9.63 -0.77 4.08
N GLY A 160 9.16 -1.59 5.03
CA GLY A 160 9.88 -2.79 5.46
C GLY A 160 10.06 -3.82 4.34
N HIS A 161 9.03 -4.00 3.51
CA HIS A 161 9.10 -4.90 2.35
C HIS A 161 10.11 -4.39 1.30
N VAL A 162 10.12 -3.08 1.03
CA VAL A 162 11.11 -2.46 0.14
C VAL A 162 12.53 -2.69 0.66
N ALA A 163 12.75 -2.52 1.96
CA ALA A 163 14.04 -2.79 2.59
C ALA A 163 14.46 -4.27 2.44
N CYS A 164 13.52 -5.22 2.59
CA CYS A 164 13.79 -6.63 2.34
C CYS A 164 14.19 -6.89 0.89
N LEU A 165 13.43 -6.41 -0.10
CA LEU A 165 13.73 -6.56 -1.52
C LEU A 165 15.12 -6.01 -1.87
N LEU A 166 15.43 -4.80 -1.39
CA LEU A 166 16.72 -4.18 -1.61
C LEU A 166 17.86 -5.00 -1.00
N SER A 167 17.69 -5.51 0.23
CA SER A 167 18.73 -6.31 0.90
C SER A 167 19.00 -7.65 0.23
N GLU A 168 18.03 -8.20 -0.50
CA GLU A 168 18.15 -9.45 -1.25
C GLU A 168 18.53 -9.22 -2.73
N GLY A 169 18.84 -7.98 -3.11
CA GLY A 169 19.24 -7.62 -4.48
C GLY A 169 18.13 -7.88 -5.50
N ILE A 170 16.88 -7.64 -5.13
CA ILE A 170 15.71 -7.77 -6.01
C ILE A 170 15.22 -6.39 -6.40
N GLY A 171 15.39 -6.03 -7.68
CA GLY A 171 14.93 -4.74 -8.20
C GLY A 171 13.41 -4.60 -8.26
N GLY A 172 12.93 -3.38 -8.50
CA GLY A 172 11.50 -3.08 -8.58
C GLY A 172 10.74 -3.92 -9.62
N LEU A 173 11.27 -4.02 -10.85
CA LEU A 173 10.65 -4.84 -11.90
C LEU A 173 10.75 -6.34 -11.59
N GLU A 174 11.91 -6.81 -11.10
CA GLU A 174 12.09 -8.21 -10.72
C GLU A 174 11.11 -8.64 -9.61
N SER A 175 10.82 -7.75 -8.65
CA SER A 175 9.80 -8.01 -7.62
C SER A 175 8.40 -8.24 -8.21
N LEU A 176 8.04 -7.54 -9.30
CA LEU A 176 6.77 -7.75 -9.99
C LEU A 176 6.75 -9.06 -10.75
N VAL A 177 7.83 -9.39 -11.44
CA VAL A 177 7.95 -10.66 -12.17
C VAL A 177 7.84 -11.84 -11.19
N LEU A 178 8.57 -11.80 -10.07
CA LEU A 178 8.48 -12.83 -9.03
C LEU A 178 7.07 -12.92 -8.42
N HIS A 179 6.36 -11.80 -8.29
CA HIS A 179 4.98 -11.83 -7.84
C HIS A 179 4.04 -12.41 -8.90
N ALA A 180 4.20 -12.05 -10.17
CA ALA A 180 3.39 -12.57 -11.25
C ALA A 180 3.57 -14.10 -11.42
N ALA A 181 4.80 -14.58 -11.23
CA ALA A 181 5.16 -15.99 -11.29
C ALA A 181 4.53 -16.86 -10.18
N THR A 182 3.85 -16.26 -9.18
CA THR A 182 3.02 -17.03 -8.23
C THR A 182 1.65 -17.38 -8.79
N GLY A 183 1.19 -16.68 -9.83
CA GLY A 183 -0.17 -16.78 -10.36
C GLY A 183 -1.23 -16.07 -9.51
N ASP A 184 -0.86 -15.42 -8.40
CA ASP A 184 -1.83 -14.73 -7.52
C ASP A 184 -2.42 -13.47 -8.17
N VAL A 185 -1.69 -12.84 -9.10
CA VAL A 185 -2.12 -11.62 -9.80
C VAL A 185 -1.80 -11.74 -11.29
N PRO A 186 -2.74 -11.44 -12.20
CA PRO A 186 -2.50 -11.51 -13.63
C PRO A 186 -1.33 -10.63 -14.09
N VAL A 187 -0.46 -11.20 -14.93
CA VAL A 187 0.71 -10.50 -15.52
C VAL A 187 0.29 -9.21 -16.22
N ASP A 188 -0.76 -9.26 -17.04
CA ASP A 188 -1.24 -8.11 -17.81
C ASP A 188 -1.69 -6.95 -16.92
N PHE A 189 -2.32 -7.27 -15.78
CA PHE A 189 -2.68 -6.26 -14.79
C PHE A 189 -1.45 -5.61 -14.17
N LEU A 190 -0.41 -6.38 -13.82
CA LEU A 190 0.83 -5.85 -13.27
C LEU A 190 1.58 -4.98 -14.29
N LYS A 191 1.71 -5.44 -15.54
CA LYS A 191 2.32 -4.67 -16.63
C LYS A 191 1.57 -3.35 -16.85
N ALA A 192 0.24 -3.38 -16.96
CA ALA A 192 -0.57 -2.19 -17.18
C ALA A 192 -0.54 -1.20 -16.00
N SER A 193 -0.65 -1.71 -14.77
CA SER A 193 -0.72 -0.88 -13.55
C SER A 193 0.63 -0.32 -13.10
N ARG A 194 1.75 -0.93 -13.51
CA ARG A 194 3.12 -0.48 -13.20
C ARG A 194 3.87 0.11 -14.40
N ALA A 195 3.24 0.03 -15.57
CA ALA A 195 3.64 0.69 -16.81
C ALA A 195 5.01 0.27 -17.36
N TRP A 196 5.36 -1.01 -17.18
CA TRP A 196 6.60 -1.56 -17.70
C TRP A 196 6.42 -2.04 -19.15
N PRO A 197 7.33 -1.66 -20.07
CA PRO A 197 7.34 -2.20 -21.43
C PRO A 197 7.56 -3.71 -21.43
N GLU A 198 7.01 -4.39 -22.42
CA GLU A 198 7.11 -5.84 -22.57
C GLU A 198 8.56 -6.32 -22.68
N GLU A 199 9.39 -5.60 -23.43
CA GLU A 199 10.83 -5.88 -23.58
C GLU A 199 11.56 -5.87 -22.24
N LYS A 200 11.33 -4.83 -21.41
CA LYS A 200 11.94 -4.72 -20.08
C LYS A 200 11.49 -5.84 -19.15
N TRP A 201 10.23 -6.25 -19.26
CA TRP A 201 9.68 -7.37 -18.52
C TRP A 201 10.37 -8.69 -18.91
N ALA A 202 10.48 -8.96 -20.22
CA ALA A 202 11.17 -10.14 -20.74
C ALA A 202 12.66 -10.19 -20.31
N ASP A 203 13.35 -9.04 -20.34
CA ASP A 203 14.73 -8.93 -19.85
C ASP A 203 14.83 -9.29 -18.35
N ALA A 204 13.83 -8.88 -17.55
CA ALA A 204 13.79 -9.18 -16.12
C ALA A 204 13.51 -10.66 -15.84
N GLU A 205 12.61 -11.28 -16.61
CA GLU A 205 12.40 -12.72 -16.55
C GLU A 205 13.68 -13.49 -16.89
N GLU A 206 14.40 -13.09 -17.95
CA GLU A 206 15.65 -13.76 -18.33
C GLU A 206 16.75 -13.64 -17.26
N ARG A 207 16.90 -12.46 -16.66
CA ARG A 207 17.82 -12.29 -15.51
C ARG A 207 17.43 -13.19 -14.34
N LEU A 208 16.15 -13.31 -14.03
CA LEU A 208 15.67 -14.16 -12.94
C LEU A 208 15.83 -15.66 -13.25
N ARG A 209 15.63 -16.09 -14.51
CA ARG A 209 15.95 -17.46 -14.97
C ARG A 209 17.44 -17.75 -14.86
N THR A 210 18.30 -16.83 -15.31
CA THR A 210 19.77 -16.95 -15.18
C THR A 210 20.19 -17.07 -13.70
N ARG A 211 19.49 -16.39 -12.79
CA ARG A 211 19.69 -16.51 -11.33
C ARG A 211 19.07 -17.78 -10.72
N GLY A 212 18.41 -18.62 -11.52
CA GLY A 212 17.73 -19.83 -11.06
C GLY A 212 16.48 -19.57 -10.23
N LEU A 213 15.86 -18.39 -10.31
CA LEU A 213 14.68 -18.00 -9.52
C LEU A 213 13.35 -18.27 -10.25
N LEU A 214 13.40 -18.52 -11.56
CA LEU A 214 12.25 -18.89 -12.38
C LEU A 214 12.50 -20.22 -13.08
N ASP A 215 11.43 -20.99 -13.26
CA ASP A 215 11.34 -22.17 -14.11
C ASP A 215 10.21 -21.93 -15.13
N GLY A 216 10.59 -21.60 -16.37
CA GLY A 216 9.68 -21.06 -17.37
C GLY A 216 9.04 -19.73 -16.90
N ASN A 217 7.71 -19.75 -16.74
CA ASN A 217 6.91 -18.60 -16.29
C ASN A 217 6.51 -18.69 -14.80
N SER A 218 6.97 -19.72 -14.10
CA SER A 218 6.66 -19.98 -12.70
C SER A 218 7.91 -19.78 -11.83
N LEU A 219 7.71 -19.67 -10.52
CA LEU A 219 8.84 -19.71 -9.58
C LEU A 219 9.52 -21.08 -9.62
N SER A 220 10.86 -21.09 -9.65
CA SER A 220 11.64 -22.29 -9.33
C SER A 220 11.54 -22.61 -7.82
N PRO A 221 12.02 -23.78 -7.36
CA PRO A 221 12.11 -24.06 -5.92
C PRO A 221 12.92 -23.00 -5.15
N GLU A 222 14.03 -22.54 -5.71
CA GLU A 222 14.88 -21.48 -5.14
C GLU A 222 14.16 -20.13 -5.14
N GLY A 223 13.45 -19.79 -6.22
CA GLY A 223 12.61 -18.59 -6.31
C GLY A 223 11.50 -18.57 -5.27
N ALA A 224 10.83 -19.70 -5.08
CA ALA A 224 9.80 -19.87 -4.06
C ALA A 224 10.38 -19.69 -2.64
N ARG A 225 11.54 -20.29 -2.36
CA ARG A 225 12.23 -20.13 -1.07
C ARG A 225 12.65 -18.67 -0.81
N LEU A 226 13.25 -18.01 -1.80
CA LEU A 226 13.65 -16.60 -1.68
C LEU A 226 12.44 -15.71 -1.42
N ARG A 227 11.36 -15.90 -2.17
CA ARG A 227 10.14 -15.13 -1.98
C ARG A 227 9.53 -15.36 -0.59
N GLN A 228 9.46 -16.60 -0.12
CA GLN A 228 8.97 -16.90 1.23
C GLN A 228 9.84 -16.25 2.31
N HIS A 229 11.17 -16.29 2.14
CA HIS A 229 12.10 -15.61 3.03
C HIS A 229 11.87 -14.10 3.09
N ILE A 230 11.65 -13.44 1.95
CA ILE A 230 11.32 -12.01 1.88
C ILE A 230 10.00 -11.73 2.60
N GLU A 231 8.97 -12.55 2.40
CA GLU A 231 7.67 -12.39 3.08
C GLU A 231 7.80 -12.59 4.60
N ASP A 232 8.54 -13.60 5.05
CA ASP A 232 8.76 -13.86 6.47
C ASP A 232 9.55 -12.71 7.14
N ARG A 233 10.57 -12.18 6.45
CA ARG A 233 11.31 -11.01 6.95
C ARG A 233 10.44 -9.75 6.95
N THR A 234 9.60 -9.55 5.94
CA THR A 234 8.65 -8.44 5.89
C THR A 234 7.70 -8.49 7.09
N ASP A 235 7.14 -9.67 7.38
CA ASP A 235 6.25 -9.85 8.53
C ASP A 235 6.99 -9.61 9.85
N ARG A 236 8.22 -10.09 10.01
CA ARG A 236 9.07 -9.80 11.17
C ARG A 236 9.31 -8.30 11.35
N LEU A 237 9.61 -7.57 10.27
CA LEU A 237 9.81 -6.13 10.30
C LEU A 237 8.51 -5.36 10.60
N ALA A 238 7.34 -5.95 10.38
CA ALA A 238 6.06 -5.33 10.71
C ALA A 238 5.63 -5.58 12.17
N LEU A 239 6.20 -6.58 12.85
CA LEU A 239 5.79 -6.95 14.22
C LEU A 239 5.84 -5.83 15.26
N PRO A 240 6.79 -4.88 15.26
CA PRO A 240 6.84 -3.85 16.28
C PRO A 240 5.53 -3.04 16.39
N ALA A 241 4.82 -2.83 15.28
CA ALA A 241 3.51 -2.18 15.29
C ALA A 241 2.46 -2.99 16.07
N TYR A 242 2.47 -4.31 15.95
CA TYR A 242 1.47 -5.19 16.56
C TYR A 242 1.86 -5.71 17.95
N ALA A 243 3.13 -5.55 18.35
CA ALA A 243 3.62 -5.98 19.66
C ALA A 243 2.88 -5.31 20.82
N ALA A 244 2.41 -4.07 20.64
CA ALA A 244 1.63 -3.33 21.65
C ALA A 244 0.20 -3.88 21.87
N LEU A 245 -0.28 -4.76 20.98
CA LEU A 245 -1.55 -5.46 21.14
C LEU A 245 -1.37 -6.76 21.91
N GLY A 246 -0.27 -7.49 21.67
CA GLY A 246 -0.16 -8.88 22.09
C GLY A 246 -1.03 -9.81 21.24
N ASP A 247 -0.92 -11.12 21.48
CA ASP A 247 -1.55 -12.12 20.60
C ASP A 247 -3.09 -12.10 20.68
N ALA A 248 -3.67 -11.98 21.88
CA ALA A 248 -5.12 -11.98 22.06
C ALA A 248 -5.82 -10.81 21.34
N ASP A 249 -5.30 -9.58 21.48
CA ASP A 249 -5.84 -8.41 20.80
C ASP A 249 -5.59 -8.47 19.28
N CYS A 250 -4.49 -9.08 18.82
CA CYS A 250 -4.27 -9.32 17.40
C CYS A 250 -5.30 -10.30 16.83
N GLU A 251 -5.62 -11.38 17.55
CA GLU A 251 -6.66 -12.35 17.17
C GLU A 251 -8.03 -11.69 17.14
N ARG A 252 -8.33 -10.89 18.17
CA ARG A 252 -9.57 -10.12 18.25
C ARG A 252 -9.72 -9.13 17.10
N LEU A 253 -8.67 -8.37 16.79
CA LEU A 253 -8.67 -7.47 15.63
C LEU A 253 -8.88 -8.25 14.33
N ALA A 254 -8.22 -9.40 14.18
CA ALA A 254 -8.33 -10.23 13.00
C ALA A 254 -9.73 -10.83 12.80
N GLU A 255 -10.43 -11.16 13.90
CA GLU A 255 -11.83 -11.60 13.89
C GLU A 255 -12.75 -10.45 13.41
N LEU A 256 -12.64 -9.30 14.06
CA LEU A 256 -13.50 -8.14 13.84
C LEU A 256 -13.28 -7.41 12.51
N ALA A 257 -12.10 -7.56 11.91
CA ALA A 257 -11.74 -6.86 10.67
C ALA A 257 -12.51 -7.35 9.43
N SER A 258 -12.96 -8.61 9.41
CA SER A 258 -13.52 -9.24 8.20
C SER A 258 -14.72 -8.49 7.59
N PRO A 259 -15.70 -8.01 8.39
CA PRO A 259 -16.82 -7.22 7.86
C PRO A 259 -16.40 -5.90 7.21
N PHE A 260 -15.32 -5.27 7.67
CA PHE A 260 -14.84 -4.00 7.11
C PHE A 260 -14.30 -4.19 5.70
N GLY A 261 -13.44 -5.18 5.51
CA GLY A 261 -12.91 -5.51 4.19
C GLY A 261 -14.01 -5.93 3.22
N ARG A 262 -14.99 -6.73 3.69
CA ARG A 262 -16.15 -7.15 2.90
C ARG A 262 -17.02 -5.96 2.48
N ALA A 263 -17.34 -5.06 3.39
CA ALA A 263 -18.15 -3.87 3.09
C ALA A 263 -17.56 -3.01 1.96
N VAL A 264 -16.23 -2.86 1.93
CA VAL A 264 -15.51 -2.15 0.84
C VAL A 264 -15.68 -2.86 -0.50
N VAL A 265 -15.53 -4.19 -0.51
CA VAL A 265 -15.64 -5.01 -1.74
C VAL A 265 -17.08 -5.02 -2.24
N ASP A 266 -18.06 -5.25 -1.36
CA ASP A 266 -19.49 -5.27 -1.69
C ASP A 266 -19.98 -3.91 -2.22
N ALA A 267 -19.38 -2.80 -1.76
CA ALA A 267 -19.63 -1.45 -2.28
C ALA A 267 -18.95 -1.16 -3.63
N GLY A 268 -18.22 -2.13 -4.20
CA GLY A 268 -17.52 -2.00 -5.47
C GLY A 268 -16.30 -1.07 -5.44
N LEU A 269 -15.77 -0.75 -4.25
CA LEU A 269 -14.65 0.18 -4.09
C LEU A 269 -13.29 -0.49 -4.33
N LEU A 270 -13.25 -1.82 -4.27
CA LEU A 270 -12.08 -2.62 -4.58
C LEU A 270 -12.54 -3.91 -5.27
N LYS A 271 -12.00 -4.18 -6.45
CA LYS A 271 -12.18 -5.49 -7.08
C LYS A 271 -11.11 -6.42 -6.53
N VAL A 272 -11.53 -7.48 -5.85
CA VAL A 272 -10.65 -8.61 -5.57
C VAL A 272 -10.68 -9.47 -6.82
N GLY A 273 -9.53 -9.59 -7.49
CA GLY A 273 -9.36 -10.49 -8.64
C GLY A 273 -9.49 -11.94 -8.24
#